data_AF-A0A3M2VKY8-F1
#
_entry.id   AF-A0A3M2VKY8-F1
#
_cell.length_a   1.000
_cell.length_b   1.000
_cell.length_c   1.000
_cell.angle_alpha   90.00
_cell.angle_beta   90.00
_cell.angle_gamma   90.00
#
_symmetry.space_group_name_H-M   'P 1'
#
loop_
_entity.id
_entity.type
_entity.pdbx_description
1 polymer ?
#
loop_
_entity_poly.entity_id
_entity_poly.type
_entity_poly.pdbx_seq_one_letter_code
_entity_poly.pdbx_strand_id
1 'polypeptide(L)'
;MEQAAEVTHGADLVLVNWREGHWLYARQPMVHFGFAHALANERAASWLREHPGTFALVPGELLANCFLPEKAHPLGKTSRADWFLVDAQADNGVCRPERPPEVYRFAWKQNAQ
;
A
#
# COMPACT_ATOMS: atom_id res chain seq x y z
N MET A 1 -5.36 10.73 -0.17
CA MET A 1 -4.23 10.50 0.73
C MET A 1 -4.54 10.89 2.18
N GLU A 2 -5.25 12.00 2.43
CA GLU A 2 -5.74 12.35 3.79
C GLU A 2 -6.61 11.25 4.39
N GLN A 3 -7.66 10.84 3.69
CA GLN A 3 -8.53 9.75 4.11
C GLN A 3 -7.77 8.43 4.38
N ALA A 4 -6.71 8.14 3.60
CA ALA A 4 -5.89 6.96 3.86
C ALA A 4 -5.24 7.06 5.24
N ALA A 5 -4.69 8.23 5.57
CA ALA A 5 -4.06 8.46 6.85
C ALA A 5 -5.02 8.51 8.04
N GLU A 6 -6.25 8.96 7.83
CA GLU A 6 -7.30 8.88 8.84
C GLU A 6 -7.65 7.43 9.17
N VAL A 7 -7.90 6.60 8.14
CA VAL A 7 -8.27 5.18 8.30
C VAL A 7 -7.13 4.37 8.90
N THR A 8 -5.88 4.62 8.49
CA THR A 8 -4.71 3.87 8.96
C THR A 8 -4.04 4.51 10.17
N HIS A 9 -4.62 5.58 10.74
CA HIS A 9 -4.05 6.35 11.85
C HIS A 9 -2.57 6.76 11.64
N GLY A 10 -2.20 7.15 10.43
CA GLY A 10 -0.83 7.57 10.12
C GLY A 10 0.21 6.45 9.98
N ALA A 11 -0.21 5.18 9.98
CA ALA A 11 0.70 4.04 9.79
C ALA A 11 1.42 4.07 8.42
N ASP A 12 2.50 3.30 8.30
CA ASP A 12 3.20 3.15 7.01
C ASP A 12 2.24 2.67 5.91
N LEU A 13 2.24 3.38 4.77
CA LEU A 13 1.45 3.05 3.59
C LEU A 13 2.31 2.44 2.49
N VAL A 14 2.10 1.16 2.20
CA VAL A 14 2.66 0.49 1.03
C VAL A 14 1.86 0.88 -0.21
N LEU A 15 2.56 1.24 -1.27
CA LEU A 15 1.95 1.70 -2.51
C LEU A 15 2.06 0.65 -3.61
N VAL A 16 0.91 0.18 -4.12
CA VAL A 16 0.84 -0.72 -5.27
C VAL A 16 0.38 0.06 -6.51
N ASN A 17 1.12 -0.11 -7.61
CA ASN A 17 0.82 0.53 -8.91
C ASN A 17 0.56 2.05 -8.80
N TRP A 18 1.39 2.72 -8.02
CA TRP A 18 1.23 4.12 -7.64
C TRP A 18 1.80 5.08 -8.70
N ARG A 19 1.52 6.37 -8.48
CA ARG A 19 2.05 7.49 -9.28
C ARG A 19 2.56 8.59 -8.39
N GLU A 20 3.42 9.44 -8.93
CA GLU A 20 4.05 10.58 -8.24
C GLU A 20 3.09 11.44 -7.41
N GLY A 21 1.83 11.61 -7.86
CA GLY A 21 0.82 12.33 -7.07
C GLY A 21 0.55 11.73 -5.69
N HIS A 22 0.59 10.40 -5.53
CA HIS A 22 0.44 9.76 -4.22
C HIS A 22 1.58 10.17 -3.28
N TRP A 23 2.77 10.33 -3.85
CA TRP A 23 3.95 10.80 -3.14
C TRP A 23 3.86 12.27 -2.75
N LEU A 24 3.49 13.13 -3.70
CA LEU A 24 3.37 14.57 -3.50
C LEU A 24 2.38 14.93 -2.39
N TYR A 25 1.30 14.16 -2.25
CA TYR A 25 0.24 14.40 -1.27
C TYR A 25 0.27 13.43 -0.09
N ALA A 26 1.41 12.78 0.17
CA ALA A 26 1.55 11.87 1.29
C ALA A 26 1.26 12.56 2.62
N ARG A 27 0.50 11.90 3.50
CA ARG A 27 0.20 12.38 4.86
C ARG A 27 0.81 11.50 5.95
N GLN A 28 1.48 10.43 5.54
CA GLN A 28 2.12 9.44 6.41
C GLN A 28 3.33 8.83 5.69
N PRO A 29 4.19 8.07 6.39
CA PRO A 29 5.29 7.39 5.73
C PRO A 29 4.79 6.45 4.62
N MET A 30 5.48 6.43 3.49
CA MET A 30 5.15 5.56 2.36
C MET A 30 6.27 4.58 2.09
N VAL A 31 5.88 3.40 1.59
CA VAL A 31 6.76 2.32 1.17
C VAL A 31 6.40 1.93 -0.26
N HIS A 32 7.37 1.70 -1.13
CA HIS A 32 7.12 1.09 -2.44
C HIS A 32 8.33 0.29 -2.94
N PHE A 33 8.13 -0.45 -4.03
CA PHE A 33 9.08 -1.42 -4.57
C PHE A 33 9.53 -1.05 -6.00
N GLY A 34 9.79 0.24 -6.23
CA GLY A 34 10.03 0.81 -7.55
C GLY A 34 8.74 1.26 -8.28
N PHE A 35 8.92 1.94 -9.41
CA PHE A 35 7.82 2.45 -10.23
C PHE A 35 7.30 1.36 -11.19
N ALA A 36 5.97 1.21 -11.28
CA ALA A 36 5.29 0.27 -12.19
C ALA A 36 5.85 -1.18 -12.16
N HIS A 37 6.30 -1.64 -10.99
CA HIS A 37 6.86 -2.97 -10.85
C HIS A 37 5.75 -4.03 -10.93
N ALA A 38 5.84 -4.99 -11.85
CA ALA A 38 4.82 -6.02 -12.07
C ALA A 38 4.47 -6.80 -10.79
N LEU A 39 5.47 -7.07 -9.93
CA LEU A 39 5.28 -7.78 -8.66
C LEU A 39 4.94 -6.88 -7.46
N ALA A 40 4.50 -5.63 -7.66
CA ALA A 40 4.27 -4.70 -6.55
C ALA A 40 3.21 -5.20 -5.56
N ASN A 41 2.19 -5.90 -6.05
CA ASN A 41 1.10 -6.42 -5.23
C ASN A 41 1.54 -7.59 -4.34
N GLU A 42 2.28 -8.53 -4.94
CA GLU A 42 2.90 -9.66 -4.26
C GLU A 42 3.87 -9.18 -3.19
N ARG A 43 4.72 -8.19 -3.54
CA ARG A 43 5.68 -7.60 -2.60
C ARG A 43 4.96 -6.86 -1.47
N ALA A 44 3.82 -6.21 -1.73
CA ALA A 44 3.00 -5.62 -0.68
C ALA A 44 2.45 -6.69 0.27
N ALA A 45 1.91 -7.81 -0.24
CA ALA A 45 1.47 -8.91 0.61
C ALA A 45 2.62 -9.47 1.48
N SER A 46 3.82 -9.61 0.91
CA SER A 46 5.01 -10.01 1.69
C SER A 46 5.38 -8.99 2.76
N TRP A 47 5.34 -7.70 2.43
CA TRP A 47 5.66 -6.63 3.37
C TRP A 47 4.71 -6.62 4.55
N LEU A 48 3.40 -6.72 4.30
CA LEU A 48 2.37 -6.72 5.34
C LEU A 48 2.53 -7.88 6.33
N ARG A 49 2.92 -9.06 5.84
CA ARG A 49 3.23 -10.21 6.71
C ARG A 49 4.43 -9.96 7.63
N GLU A 50 5.48 -9.33 7.09
CA GLU A 50 6.72 -9.06 7.83
C GLU A 50 6.59 -7.84 8.76
N HIS A 51 5.69 -6.91 8.46
CA HIS A 51 5.48 -5.65 9.18
C HIS A 51 4.01 -5.49 9.59
N PRO A 52 3.54 -6.22 10.61
CA PRO A 52 2.21 -6.04 11.17
C PRO A 52 1.97 -4.58 11.59
N GLY A 53 0.76 -4.07 11.37
CA GLY A 53 0.39 -2.68 11.65
C GLY A 53 0.71 -1.70 10.51
N THR A 54 1.20 -2.19 9.37
CA THR A 54 1.28 -1.41 8.12
C THR A 54 0.08 -1.73 7.21
N PHE A 55 -0.18 -0.84 6.25
CA PHE A 55 -1.31 -0.98 5.32
C PHE A 55 -0.82 -0.83 3.88
N ALA A 56 -1.47 -1.49 2.92
CA ALA A 56 -1.22 -1.30 1.51
C ALA A 56 -2.41 -0.62 0.82
N LEU A 57 -2.11 0.36 -0.02
CA LEU A 57 -3.04 0.97 -0.96
C LEU A 57 -2.98 0.18 -2.28
N VAL A 58 -4.07 -0.51 -2.60
CA VAL A 58 -4.16 -1.45 -3.72
C VAL A 58 -5.32 -1.05 -4.65
N PRO A 59 -5.10 -1.01 -5.97
CA PRO A 59 -6.19 -0.76 -6.90
C PRO A 59 -7.05 -2.03 -7.08
N GLY A 60 -8.35 -1.83 -7.28
CA GLY A 60 -9.35 -2.91 -7.27
C GLY A 60 -9.07 -4.02 -8.27
N GLU A 61 -8.50 -3.71 -9.44
CA GLU A 61 -8.15 -4.69 -10.46
C GLU A 61 -7.03 -5.66 -10.03
N LEU A 62 -6.24 -5.30 -9.02
CA LEU A 62 -5.17 -6.15 -8.47
C LEU A 62 -5.53 -6.77 -7.12
N LEU A 63 -6.64 -6.35 -6.50
CA LEU A 63 -6.98 -6.69 -5.13
C LEU A 63 -7.04 -8.21 -4.91
N ALA A 64 -7.83 -8.91 -5.72
CA ALA A 64 -8.08 -10.35 -5.59
C ALA A 64 -6.85 -11.23 -5.92
N ASN A 65 -5.78 -10.67 -6.51
CA ASN A 65 -4.59 -11.45 -6.84
C ASN A 65 -3.87 -11.94 -5.57
N CYS A 66 -3.79 -11.08 -4.54
CA CYS A 66 -3.06 -11.36 -3.30
C CYS A 66 -3.87 -11.15 -2.03
N PHE A 67 -5.06 -10.55 -2.12
CA PHE A 67 -5.85 -10.18 -0.95
C PHE A 67 -7.29 -10.66 -1.07
N LEU A 68 -7.93 -10.81 0.09
CA LEU A 68 -9.33 -11.13 0.28
C LEU A 68 -10.15 -9.83 0.15
N PRO A 69 -10.94 -9.65 -0.93
CA PRO A 69 -11.68 -8.40 -1.14
C PRO A 69 -12.65 -8.05 -0.01
N GLU A 70 -13.21 -9.05 0.67
CA GLU A 70 -14.13 -8.89 1.80
C GLU A 70 -13.49 -8.33 3.07
N LYS A 71 -12.15 -8.37 3.16
CA LYS A 71 -11.38 -7.78 4.27
C LYS A 71 -10.74 -6.45 3.88
N ALA A 72 -10.94 -5.99 2.65
CA ALA A 72 -10.39 -4.73 2.18
C ALA A 72 -11.31 -3.56 2.58
N HIS A 73 -10.70 -2.45 3.00
CA HIS A 73 -11.42 -1.22 3.28
C HIS A 73 -11.48 -0.35 2.01
N PRO A 74 -12.66 -0.08 1.44
CA PRO A 74 -12.78 0.79 0.27
C PRO A 74 -12.41 2.22 0.66
N LEU A 75 -11.42 2.79 -0.02
CA LEU A 75 -10.97 4.15 0.24
C LEU A 75 -11.69 5.16 -0.67
N GLY A 76 -11.84 4.83 -1.95
CA GLY A 76 -12.56 5.68 -2.89
C GLY A 76 -12.18 5.44 -4.34
N LYS A 77 -12.81 6.20 -5.22
CA LYS A 77 -12.66 6.10 -6.68
C LYS A 77 -11.89 7.29 -7.23
N THR A 78 -10.96 7.03 -8.14
CA THR A 78 -10.45 8.06 -9.06
C THR A 78 -10.91 7.77 -10.48
N SER A 79 -10.52 8.59 -11.46
CA SER A 79 -10.84 8.33 -12.87
C SER A 79 -10.23 7.03 -13.41
N ARG A 80 -9.35 6.36 -12.66
CA ARG A 80 -8.60 5.19 -13.14
C ARG A 80 -8.89 3.90 -12.40
N ALA A 81 -9.14 3.97 -11.09
CA ALA A 81 -9.34 2.78 -10.28
C ALA A 81 -10.18 3.11 -9.05
N ASP A 82 -10.84 2.07 -8.55
CA ASP A 82 -11.32 2.01 -7.19
C ASP A 82 -10.16 1.57 -6.30
N TRP A 83 -9.92 2.29 -5.21
CA TRP A 83 -8.78 2.09 -4.33
C TRP A 83 -9.21 1.50 -3.01
N PHE A 84 -8.41 0.57 -2.52
CA PHE A 84 -8.66 -0.16 -1.29
C PHE A 84 -7.44 -0.12 -0.38
N LEU A 85 -7.69 -0.13 0.92
CA LEU A 85 -6.69 -0.36 1.95
C LEU A 85 -6.80 -1.80 2.43
N VAL A 86 -5.67 -2.46 2.54
CA VAL A 86 -5.55 -3.82 3.08
C VAL A 86 -4.44 -3.88 4.11
N ASP A 87 -4.61 -4.72 5.12
CA ASP A 87 -3.58 -5.04 6.11
C ASP A 87 -3.18 -6.52 5.99
N ALA A 88 -2.36 -7.00 6.93
CA ALA A 88 -1.93 -8.39 6.97
C ALA A 88 -3.08 -9.41 7.10
N GLN A 89 -4.24 -9.01 7.66
CA GLN A 89 -5.38 -9.92 7.83
C GLN A 89 -6.11 -10.18 6.52
N ALA A 90 -5.95 -9.28 5.54
CA ALA A 90 -6.51 -9.40 4.20
C ALA A 90 -5.66 -10.27 3.27
N ASP A 91 -4.47 -10.73 3.66
CA ASP A 91 -3.65 -11.64 2.85
C ASP A 91 -4.39 -12.96 2.57
N ASN A 92 -4.51 -13.33 1.30
CA ASN A 92 -5.15 -14.58 0.87
C ASN A 92 -4.21 -15.80 0.90
N GLY A 93 -2.91 -15.59 1.13
CA GLY A 93 -1.88 -16.62 1.24
C GLY A 93 -1.38 -17.18 -0.11
N VAL A 94 -1.90 -16.71 -1.24
CA VAL A 94 -1.52 -17.13 -2.60
C VAL A 94 -0.18 -16.52 -3.00
N CYS A 95 0.02 -15.23 -2.73
CA CYS A 95 1.21 -14.50 -3.14
C CYS A 95 2.39 -14.75 -2.18
N ARG A 96 3.38 -15.51 -2.65
CA ARG A 96 4.63 -15.81 -1.92
C ARG A 96 5.86 -15.43 -2.76
N PRO A 97 6.06 -14.14 -3.07
CA PRO A 97 7.24 -13.73 -3.80
C PRO A 97 8.48 -13.90 -2.94
N GLU A 98 9.63 -14.06 -3.59
CA GLU A 98 10.91 -13.83 -2.93
C GLU A 98 11.00 -12.38 -2.44
N ARG A 99 11.77 -12.17 -1.37
CA ARG A 99 11.94 -10.89 -0.71
C ARG A 99 12.22 -9.77 -1.74
N PRO A 100 11.59 -8.59 -1.61
CA PRO A 100 11.92 -7.43 -2.44
C PRO A 100 13.43 -7.17 -2.44
N PRO A 101 14.11 -7.13 -3.60
CA PRO A 101 15.52 -6.79 -3.65
C PRO A 101 15.74 -5.32 -3.25
N GLU A 102 14.72 -4.47 -3.44
CA GLU A 102 14.78 -3.05 -3.12
C GLU A 102 13.44 -2.54 -2.55
N VAL A 103 13.53 -1.79 -1.46
CA VAL A 103 12.41 -1.15 -0.77
C VAL A 103 12.73 0.32 -0.60
N TYR A 104 11.87 1.17 -1.13
CA TYR A 104 11.99 2.62 -1.00
C TYR A 104 11.03 3.12 0.07
N ARG A 105 11.53 4.00 0.93
CA ARG A 105 10.74 4.61 2.01
C ARG A 105 10.81 6.12 1.90
N PHE A 106 9.67 6.77 2.07
CA PHE A 106 9.54 8.21 2.13
C PHE A 106 8.81 8.63 3.41
N ALA A 107 9.30 9.65 4.08
CA ALA A 107 8.58 10.34 5.13
C ALA A 107 8.93 11.83 5.09
N TRP A 108 7.93 12.70 5.24
CA TRP A 108 8.19 14.12 5.43
C TRP A 108 9.01 14.30 6.70
N LYS A 109 10.12 15.03 6.61
CA LYS A 109 10.76 15.56 7.82
C LYS A 109 9.79 16.59 8.40
N GLN A 110 9.28 16.34 9.59
CA GLN A 110 8.71 17.43 10.36
C GLN A 110 9.88 18.38 10.63
N ASN A 111 9.79 19.60 10.11
CA ASN A 111 10.74 20.63 10.48
C ASN A 111 10.56 20.81 12.00
N ALA A 112 11.55 20.34 12.78
CA ALA A 112 11.61 20.67 14.19
C ALA A 112 11.60 22.19 14.29
N GLN A 113 10.61 22.73 14.99
CA GLN A 113 10.55 24.13 15.37
C GLN A 113 11.64 24.42 16.40
#